data_AF-A0A2D9XU98-F1
#
_entry.id   AF-A0A2D9XU98-F1
#
_cell.length_a   1.000
_cell.length_b   1.000
_cell.length_c   1.000
_cell.angle_alpha   90.00
_cell.angle_beta   90.00
_cell.angle_gamma   90.00
#
_symmetry.space_group_name_H-M   'P 1'
#
loop_
_entity.id
_entity.type
_entity.pdbx_description
1 polymer ?
#
loop_
_entity_poly.entity_id
_entity_poly.type
_entity_poly.pdbx_seq_one_letter_code
_entity_poly.pdbx_strand_id
1 'polypeptide(L)'
;MFGLKYKLEIFNFIIKNFSNIIFLLIGFLLFALPFAINLYFHEPEHTERIGVFLLNKEKKIILLKYYLELIFSLKFLLFLFINFFILIINYYVDNKNKFFFVVPFVVFISSILAPVIFFIISNKSGLIYHFNNNIIICSFIFVIIGTINLYYKFIEHNKLVYFNSLIYLIFFIFVFTQSYIHVNKNYKNINLKNERNEFSNLMSLVSKKNLSQSSILTLDNNVMIWSIMNDIKTLKITNGLIVPKKNKIIEKEIIDAFNFFNISKEKFLVFLKNERQTWRYFNRNVANLFYARYQANRLKTYKDSKNFKKAELNKIMKSSPALNQQIIIPVNEMERLEKKFDQSNNLNYQEPDIIILNRKNFIYKNSNFDLENYCILFDGKFFISYTNKNCQQ
;
A
#
# COMPACT_ATOMS: atom_id res chain seq x y z
N MET A 1 -1.74 -9.51 46.81
CA MET A 1 -0.86 -10.70 47.00
C MET A 1 -0.70 -11.55 45.73
N PHE A 2 -1.76 -11.82 44.95
CA PHE A 2 -1.69 -12.58 43.68
C PHE A 2 -0.79 -11.95 42.60
N GLY A 3 -0.83 -10.61 42.43
CA GLY A 3 -0.01 -9.90 41.45
C GLY A 3 1.50 -9.88 41.75
N LEU A 4 1.90 -9.94 43.04
CA LEU A 4 3.32 -9.98 43.44
C LEU A 4 3.96 -11.35 43.18
N LYS A 5 3.19 -12.44 43.37
CA LYS A 5 3.65 -13.81 43.10
C LYS A 5 3.89 -14.04 41.60
N TYR A 6 2.95 -13.62 40.74
CA TYR A 6 3.12 -13.66 39.29
C TYR A 6 4.27 -12.77 38.78
N LYS A 7 4.49 -11.60 39.41
CA LYS A 7 5.58 -10.69 39.05
C LYS A 7 6.97 -11.31 39.31
N LEU A 8 7.11 -12.04 40.43
CA LEU A 8 8.33 -12.80 40.75
C LEU A 8 8.55 -13.97 39.79
N GLU A 9 7.48 -14.67 39.40
CA GLU A 9 7.56 -15.78 38.44
C GLU A 9 7.96 -15.32 37.03
N ILE A 10 7.43 -14.19 36.55
CA ILE A 10 7.83 -13.58 35.27
C ILE A 10 9.31 -13.16 35.31
N PHE A 11 9.74 -12.51 36.39
CA PHE A 11 11.13 -12.08 36.54
C PHE A 11 12.10 -13.27 36.57
N ASN A 12 11.76 -14.31 37.32
CA ASN A 12 12.50 -15.56 37.35
C ASN A 12 12.51 -16.26 35.98
N PHE A 13 11.40 -16.24 35.24
CA PHE A 13 11.33 -16.76 33.88
C PHE A 13 12.26 -15.99 32.92
N ILE A 14 12.27 -14.65 32.99
CA ILE A 14 13.15 -13.80 32.17
C ILE A 14 14.61 -14.11 32.47
N ILE A 15 15.00 -14.18 33.75
CA ILE A 15 16.37 -14.52 34.15
C ILE A 15 16.74 -15.92 33.64
N LYS A 16 15.87 -16.90 33.86
CA LYS A 16 16.11 -18.29 33.44
C LYS A 16 16.26 -18.44 31.94
N ASN A 17 15.57 -17.61 31.15
CA ASN A 17 15.59 -17.65 29.68
C ASN A 17 16.38 -16.50 29.06
N PHE A 18 17.20 -15.79 29.84
CA PHE A 18 17.83 -14.55 29.40
C PHE A 18 18.67 -14.72 28.14
N SER A 19 19.44 -15.81 28.05
CA SER A 19 20.24 -16.15 26.85
C SER A 19 19.37 -16.30 25.60
N ASN A 20 18.22 -16.98 25.73
CA ASN A 20 17.29 -17.17 24.60
C ASN A 20 16.65 -15.85 24.18
N ILE A 21 16.32 -14.99 25.14
CA ILE A 21 15.76 -13.66 24.87
C ILE A 21 16.80 -12.80 24.13
N ILE A 22 18.06 -12.79 24.57
CA ILE A 22 19.14 -12.07 23.89
C ILE A 22 19.32 -12.61 22.47
N PHE A 23 19.35 -13.93 22.29
CA PHE A 23 19.51 -14.53 20.96
C PHE A 23 18.38 -14.10 20.01
N LEU A 24 17.13 -14.10 20.49
CA LEU A 24 15.98 -13.60 19.72
C LEU A 24 16.10 -12.10 19.40
N LEU A 25 16.57 -11.28 20.34
CA LEU A 25 16.77 -9.85 20.12
C LEU A 25 17.87 -9.57 19.09
N ILE A 26 19.00 -10.28 19.17
CA ILE A 26 20.10 -10.16 18.19
C ILE A 26 19.61 -10.60 16.81
N GLY A 27 18.91 -11.73 16.72
CA GLY A 27 18.31 -12.18 15.47
C GLY A 27 17.36 -11.13 14.89
N PHE A 28 16.47 -10.58 15.71
CA PHE A 28 15.58 -9.49 15.30
C PHE A 28 16.34 -8.27 14.78
N LEU A 29 17.38 -7.81 15.49
CA LEU A 29 18.19 -6.66 15.08
C LEU A 29 18.92 -6.92 13.75
N LEU A 30 19.45 -8.12 13.56
CA LEU A 30 20.13 -8.52 12.32
C LEU A 30 19.17 -8.49 11.13
N PHE A 31 17.96 -9.03 11.29
CA PHE A 31 16.92 -8.96 10.24
C PHE A 31 16.34 -7.55 10.04
N ALA A 32 16.33 -6.71 11.08
CA ALA A 32 15.89 -5.32 10.98
C ALA A 32 16.95 -4.40 10.35
N LEU A 33 18.23 -4.80 10.36
CA LEU A 33 19.35 -3.95 9.94
C LEU A 33 19.22 -3.45 8.49
N PRO A 34 18.90 -4.27 7.48
CA PRO A 34 18.72 -3.76 6.11
C PRO A 34 17.63 -2.68 6.01
N PHE A 35 16.56 -2.79 6.81
CA PHE A 35 15.50 -1.78 6.86
C PHE A 35 15.98 -0.49 7.53
N ALA A 36 16.77 -0.60 8.61
CA ALA A 36 17.36 0.55 9.27
C ALA A 36 18.33 1.30 8.35
N ILE A 37 19.17 0.58 7.61
CA ILE A 37 20.08 1.14 6.59
C ILE A 37 19.27 1.85 5.50
N ASN A 38 18.23 1.20 4.96
CA ASN A 38 17.39 1.80 3.94
C ASN A 38 16.73 3.09 4.45
N LEU A 39 16.19 3.08 5.68
CA LEU A 39 15.60 4.27 6.30
C LEU A 39 16.61 5.40 6.52
N TYR A 40 17.88 5.09 6.79
CA TYR A 40 18.92 6.09 6.98
C TYR A 40 19.31 6.79 5.68
N PHE A 41 19.45 6.04 4.58
CA PHE A 41 19.79 6.58 3.26
C PHE A 41 18.58 7.08 2.46
N HIS A 42 17.41 7.10 3.08
CA HIS A 42 16.16 7.39 2.42
C HIS A 42 15.95 8.88 2.15
N GLU A 43 15.44 9.23 0.96
CA GLU A 43 15.06 10.62 0.65
C GLU A 43 13.86 11.06 1.53
N PRO A 44 14.00 12.09 2.38
CA PRO A 44 12.96 12.47 3.36
C PRO A 44 11.60 12.81 2.74
N GLU A 45 11.60 13.45 1.57
CA GLU A 45 10.35 13.77 0.86
C GLU A 45 9.64 12.53 0.33
N HIS A 46 10.38 11.45 0.04
CA HIS A 46 9.78 10.16 -0.25
C HIS A 46 9.14 9.56 1.01
N THR A 47 9.73 9.74 2.19
CA THR A 47 9.16 9.27 3.47
C THR A 47 7.80 9.93 3.73
N GLU A 48 7.68 11.22 3.42
CA GLU A 48 6.39 11.92 3.44
C GLU A 48 5.40 11.31 2.43
N ARG A 49 5.84 11.08 1.19
CA ARG A 49 4.98 10.51 0.13
C ARG A 49 4.44 9.14 0.49
N ILE A 50 5.23 8.25 1.10
CA ILE A 50 4.76 6.92 1.56
C ILE A 50 3.81 6.99 2.77
N GLY A 51 3.53 8.19 3.27
CA GLY A 51 2.50 8.44 4.27
C GLY A 51 3.01 8.49 5.70
N VAL A 52 4.32 8.60 5.92
CA VAL A 52 4.88 8.79 7.26
C VAL A 52 4.69 10.25 7.69
N PHE A 53 4.37 10.45 8.97
CA PHE A 53 4.18 11.75 9.57
C PHE A 53 4.61 11.77 11.03
N LEU A 54 4.86 12.98 11.53
CA LEU A 54 5.20 13.23 12.92
C LEU A 54 3.97 13.11 13.83
N LEU A 55 4.14 12.44 14.96
CA LEU A 55 3.15 12.32 16.02
C LEU A 55 3.44 13.36 17.11
N ASN A 56 2.80 14.52 17.01
CA ASN A 56 2.75 15.48 18.11
C ASN A 56 1.79 14.99 19.22
N LYS A 57 1.82 15.66 20.38
CA LYS A 57 0.99 15.31 21.54
C LYS A 57 -0.50 15.24 21.20
N GLU A 58 -1.00 16.17 20.39
CA GLU A 58 -2.40 16.22 19.96
C GLU A 58 -2.80 15.00 19.11
N LYS A 59 -2.00 14.67 18.07
CA LYS A 59 -2.22 13.51 17.22
C LYS A 59 -2.16 12.20 18.02
N LYS A 60 -1.25 12.09 18.99
CA LYS A 60 -1.20 10.95 19.92
C LYS A 60 -2.50 10.79 20.71
N ILE A 61 -3.02 11.89 21.28
CA ILE A 61 -4.28 11.86 22.04
C ILE A 61 -5.45 11.44 21.14
N ILE A 62 -5.54 11.97 19.93
CA ILE A 62 -6.58 11.60 18.96
C ILE A 62 -6.53 10.10 18.65
N LEU A 63 -5.33 9.55 18.43
CA LEU A 63 -5.16 8.13 18.11
C LEU A 63 -5.45 7.22 19.29
N LEU A 64 -4.97 7.56 20.49
CA LEU A 64 -5.24 6.78 21.70
C LEU A 64 -6.75 6.77 21.98
N LYS A 65 -7.43 7.91 21.88
CA LYS A 65 -8.89 7.98 22.02
C LYS A 65 -9.59 7.11 20.98
N TYR A 66 -9.18 7.19 19.72
CA TYR A 66 -9.74 6.37 18.65
C TYR A 66 -9.61 4.86 18.92
N TYR A 67 -8.44 4.39 19.36
CA TYR A 67 -8.22 2.98 19.65
C TYR A 67 -8.93 2.51 20.92
N LEU A 68 -9.00 3.33 21.96
CA LEU A 68 -9.77 3.01 23.16
C LEU A 68 -11.27 2.92 22.85
N GLU A 69 -11.82 3.87 22.11
CA GLU A 69 -13.21 3.83 21.64
C GLU A 69 -13.49 2.57 20.79
N LEU A 70 -12.54 2.18 19.92
CA LEU A 70 -12.64 0.95 19.13
C LEU A 70 -12.69 -0.29 20.03
N ILE A 71 -11.75 -0.43 20.97
CA ILE A 71 -11.61 -1.58 21.86
C ILE A 71 -12.83 -1.73 22.78
N PHE A 72 -13.36 -0.62 23.30
CA PHE A 72 -14.55 -0.63 24.16
C PHE A 72 -15.88 -0.61 23.41
N SER A 73 -15.86 -0.62 22.07
CA SER A 73 -17.09 -0.70 21.29
C SER A 73 -17.77 -2.07 21.47
N LEU A 74 -19.10 -2.09 21.56
CA LEU A 74 -19.87 -3.34 21.71
C LEU A 74 -19.52 -4.37 20.64
N LYS A 75 -19.34 -3.93 19.38
CA LYS A 75 -18.95 -4.80 18.27
C LYS A 75 -17.60 -5.48 18.52
N PHE A 76 -16.62 -4.72 19.01
CA PHE A 76 -15.30 -5.26 19.31
C PHE A 76 -15.32 -6.15 20.55
N LEU A 77 -16.10 -5.81 21.58
CA LEU A 77 -16.25 -6.64 22.77
C LEU A 77 -16.90 -8.00 22.44
N LEU A 78 -17.92 -8.03 21.58
CA LEU A 78 -18.50 -9.28 21.07
C LEU A 78 -17.48 -10.10 20.28
N PHE A 79 -16.69 -9.45 19.43
CA PHE A 79 -15.60 -10.08 18.70
C PHE A 79 -14.54 -10.68 19.64
N LEU A 80 -14.15 -9.95 20.68
CA LEU A 80 -13.22 -10.40 21.71
C LEU A 80 -13.80 -11.59 22.49
N PHE A 81 -15.08 -11.53 22.85
CA PHE A 81 -15.79 -12.60 23.56
C PHE A 81 -15.77 -13.92 22.79
N ILE A 82 -16.01 -13.89 21.47
CA ILE A 82 -15.92 -15.09 20.62
C ILE A 82 -14.53 -15.74 20.69
N ASN A 83 -13.47 -14.93 20.62
CA ASN A 83 -12.10 -15.44 20.72
C ASN A 83 -11.82 -16.06 22.10
N PHE A 84 -12.25 -15.41 23.18
CA PHE A 84 -12.12 -16.00 24.53
C PHE A 84 -12.93 -17.28 24.69
N PHE A 85 -14.14 -17.34 24.15
CA PHE A 85 -14.97 -18.54 24.19
C PHE A 85 -14.29 -19.73 23.51
N ILE A 86 -13.71 -19.52 22.32
CA ILE A 86 -12.94 -20.56 21.60
C ILE A 86 -11.72 -21.00 22.43
N LEU A 87 -11.02 -20.07 23.08
CA LEU A 87 -9.89 -20.40 23.96
C LEU A 87 -10.35 -21.32 25.11
N ILE A 88 -11.44 -20.95 25.78
CA ILE A 88 -11.97 -21.68 26.93
C ILE A 88 -12.36 -23.10 26.52
N ILE A 89 -13.10 -23.28 25.42
CA ILE A 89 -13.48 -24.62 24.95
C ILE A 89 -12.23 -25.44 24.63
N ASN A 90 -11.27 -24.88 23.89
CA ASN A 90 -10.03 -25.59 23.57
C ASN A 90 -9.26 -26.01 24.82
N TYR A 91 -9.23 -25.14 25.84
CA TYR A 91 -8.59 -25.44 27.11
C TYR A 91 -9.24 -26.63 27.84
N TYR A 92 -10.56 -26.75 27.80
CA TYR A 92 -11.28 -27.87 28.41
C TYR A 92 -11.14 -29.17 27.61
N VAL A 93 -11.13 -29.09 26.27
CA VAL A 93 -11.10 -30.26 25.39
C VAL A 93 -9.70 -30.87 25.26
N ASP A 94 -8.64 -30.06 25.20
CA ASP A 94 -7.26 -30.53 25.08
C ASP A 94 -6.37 -30.03 26.24
N ASN A 95 -6.38 -30.81 27.31
CA ASN A 95 -5.56 -30.51 28.48
C ASN A 95 -4.05 -30.77 28.27
N LYS A 96 -3.64 -31.52 27.24
CA LYS A 96 -2.24 -31.92 27.03
C LYS A 96 -1.47 -30.93 26.15
N ASN A 97 -2.10 -30.40 25.11
CA ASN A 97 -1.44 -29.51 24.13
C ASN A 97 -1.84 -28.03 24.26
N LYS A 98 -1.98 -27.54 25.50
CA LYS A 98 -2.42 -26.16 25.79
C LYS A 98 -1.60 -25.09 25.06
N PHE A 99 -0.30 -25.32 24.91
CA PHE A 99 0.61 -24.38 24.27
C PHE A 99 0.22 -24.06 22.82
N PHE A 100 -0.33 -25.04 22.09
CA PHE A 100 -0.64 -24.93 20.66
C PHE A 100 -1.65 -23.83 20.34
N PHE A 101 -2.68 -23.64 21.17
CA PHE A 101 -3.71 -22.62 20.96
C PHE A 101 -3.53 -21.39 21.88
N VAL A 102 -2.79 -21.51 22.99
CA VAL A 102 -2.45 -20.36 23.84
C VAL A 102 -1.50 -19.40 23.14
N VAL A 103 -0.49 -19.88 22.41
CA VAL A 103 0.47 -18.99 21.73
C VAL A 103 -0.21 -18.08 20.69
N PRO A 104 -1.02 -18.59 19.73
CA PRO A 104 -1.74 -17.74 18.79
C PRO A 104 -2.72 -16.77 19.48
N PHE A 105 -3.33 -17.18 20.60
CA PHE A 105 -4.17 -16.29 21.40
C PHE A 105 -3.38 -15.13 22.02
N VAL A 106 -2.20 -15.41 22.58
CA VAL A 106 -1.29 -14.38 23.11
C VAL A 106 -0.87 -13.42 22.00
N VAL A 107 -0.59 -13.92 20.79
CA VAL A 107 -0.30 -13.06 19.61
C VAL A 107 -1.50 -12.17 19.26
N PHE A 108 -2.72 -12.70 19.32
CA PHE A 108 -3.94 -11.92 19.11
C PHE A 108 -4.13 -10.82 20.18
N ILE A 109 -3.97 -11.13 21.47
CA ILE A 109 -4.04 -10.10 22.52
C ILE A 109 -2.92 -9.06 22.34
N SER A 110 -1.73 -9.51 21.96
CA SER A 110 -0.60 -8.61 21.68
C SER A 110 -0.90 -7.65 20.54
N SER A 111 -1.59 -8.08 19.49
CA SER A 111 -1.94 -7.21 18.36
C SER A 111 -2.97 -6.14 18.73
N ILE A 112 -3.83 -6.39 19.74
CA ILE A 112 -4.76 -5.38 20.30
C ILE A 112 -4.00 -4.31 21.10
N LEU A 113 -3.02 -4.73 21.89
CA LEU A 113 -2.22 -3.82 22.73
C LEU A 113 -1.18 -3.03 21.92
N ALA A 114 -0.70 -3.60 20.80
CA ALA A 114 0.34 -3.02 19.96
C ALA A 114 0.09 -1.55 19.55
N PRO A 115 -1.08 -1.16 18.99
CA PRO A 115 -1.33 0.23 18.62
C PRO A 115 -1.25 1.19 19.82
N VAL A 116 -1.79 0.81 20.98
CA VAL A 116 -1.77 1.65 22.19
C VAL A 116 -0.34 1.92 22.63
N ILE A 117 0.46 0.85 22.75
CA ILE A 117 1.87 0.95 23.15
C ILE A 117 2.67 1.74 22.11
N PHE A 118 2.46 1.45 20.82
CA PHE A 118 3.16 2.11 19.73
C PHE A 118 2.93 3.63 19.72
N PHE A 119 1.69 4.10 19.88
CA PHE A 119 1.41 5.54 19.84
C PHE A 119 1.88 6.30 21.08
N ILE A 120 2.04 5.63 22.22
CA ILE A 120 2.68 6.21 23.40
C ILE A 120 4.16 6.47 23.10
N ILE A 121 4.88 5.44 22.61
CA ILE A 121 6.34 5.45 22.48
C ILE A 121 6.79 6.21 21.22
N SER A 122 6.16 5.96 20.08
CA SER A 122 6.66 6.43 18.79
C SER A 122 6.47 7.95 18.60
N ASN A 123 7.44 8.58 17.95
CA ASN A 123 7.38 9.98 17.50
C ASN A 123 6.93 10.12 16.03
N LYS A 124 6.80 9.01 15.30
CA LYS A 124 6.36 8.95 13.91
C LYS A 124 5.34 7.84 13.69
N SER A 125 4.43 8.01 12.74
CA SER A 125 3.50 6.98 12.31
C SER A 125 3.25 7.07 10.82
N GLY A 126 2.72 5.99 10.25
CA GLY A 126 2.31 5.93 8.85
C GLY A 126 0.88 5.44 8.70
N LEU A 127 0.72 4.38 7.92
CA LEU A 127 -0.54 3.74 7.56
C LEU A 127 -1.19 3.03 8.77
N ILE A 128 -1.96 3.78 9.56
CA ILE A 128 -2.55 3.35 10.84
C ILE A 128 -3.47 2.14 10.69
N TYR A 129 -4.20 2.04 9.57
CA TYR A 129 -5.11 0.91 9.34
C TYR A 129 -4.42 -0.45 9.37
N HIS A 130 -3.09 -0.53 9.20
CA HIS A 130 -2.38 -1.81 9.35
C HIS A 130 -2.48 -2.40 10.75
N PHE A 131 -2.58 -1.58 11.80
CA PHE A 131 -2.87 -2.10 13.15
C PHE A 131 -4.25 -2.76 13.19
N ASN A 132 -5.27 -2.14 12.60
CA ASN A 132 -6.61 -2.71 12.55
C ASN A 132 -6.62 -4.03 11.78
N ASN A 133 -5.96 -4.06 10.62
CA ASN A 133 -5.83 -5.26 9.81
C ASN A 133 -5.09 -6.37 10.58
N ASN A 134 -4.04 -6.02 11.33
CA ASN A 134 -3.27 -7.00 12.10
C ASN A 134 -4.11 -7.63 13.23
N ILE A 135 -4.92 -6.84 13.94
CA ILE A 135 -5.85 -7.36 14.95
C ILE A 135 -6.79 -8.39 14.33
N ILE A 136 -7.38 -8.06 13.19
CA ILE A 136 -8.30 -8.94 12.46
C ILE A 136 -7.59 -10.22 12.01
N ILE A 137 -6.42 -10.10 11.37
CA ILE A 137 -5.66 -11.25 10.86
C ILE A 137 -5.25 -12.19 12.00
N CYS A 138 -4.70 -11.66 13.10
CA CYS A 138 -4.31 -12.48 14.25
C CYS A 138 -5.51 -13.22 14.87
N SER A 139 -6.66 -12.56 14.97
CA SER A 139 -7.88 -13.23 15.44
C SER A 139 -8.32 -14.35 14.50
N PHE A 140 -8.37 -14.10 13.19
CA PHE A 140 -8.74 -15.13 12.23
C PHE A 140 -7.80 -16.34 12.29
N ILE A 141 -6.49 -16.10 12.38
CA ILE A 141 -5.51 -17.18 12.53
C ILE A 141 -5.77 -17.97 13.82
N PHE A 142 -5.97 -17.29 14.96
CA PHE A 142 -6.27 -17.95 16.23
C PHE A 142 -7.57 -18.76 16.16
N VAL A 143 -8.65 -18.20 15.60
CA VAL A 143 -9.94 -18.88 15.43
C VAL A 143 -9.77 -20.14 14.58
N ILE A 144 -9.08 -20.05 13.44
CA ILE A 144 -8.83 -21.20 12.54
C ILE A 144 -8.06 -22.31 13.28
N ILE A 145 -6.98 -21.96 13.98
CA ILE A 145 -6.19 -22.95 14.72
C ILE A 145 -7.03 -23.58 15.84
N GLY A 146 -7.77 -22.76 16.58
CA GLY A 146 -8.65 -23.21 17.65
C GLY A 146 -9.77 -24.13 17.15
N THR A 147 -10.40 -23.82 16.01
CA THR A 147 -11.46 -24.68 15.44
C THR A 147 -10.91 -25.98 14.87
N ILE A 148 -9.73 -25.95 14.23
CA ILE A 148 -9.04 -27.17 13.77
C ILE A 148 -8.76 -28.11 14.93
N ASN A 149 -8.28 -27.59 16.07
CA ASN A 149 -8.01 -28.40 17.25
C ASN A 149 -9.28 -29.03 17.83
N LEU A 150 -10.37 -28.25 17.96
CA LEU A 150 -11.66 -28.78 18.42
C LEU A 150 -12.19 -29.86 17.48
N TYR A 151 -12.09 -29.65 16.17
CA TYR A 151 -12.51 -30.61 15.16
C TYR A 151 -11.68 -31.90 15.23
N TYR A 152 -10.36 -31.79 15.36
CA TYR A 152 -9.47 -32.94 15.55
C TYR A 152 -9.86 -33.75 16.80
N LYS A 153 -10.11 -33.08 17.93
CA LYS A 153 -10.50 -33.74 19.17
C LYS A 153 -11.87 -34.40 19.10
N PHE A 154 -12.82 -33.77 18.40
CA PHE A 154 -14.12 -34.36 18.13
C PHE A 154 -14.01 -35.67 17.31
N ILE A 155 -13.14 -35.70 16.29
CA ILE A 155 -12.88 -36.92 15.52
C ILE A 155 -12.20 -37.99 16.37
N GLU A 156 -11.18 -37.61 17.14
CA GLU A 156 -10.43 -38.52 18.02
C GLU A 156 -11.38 -39.21 19.01
N HIS A 157 -12.27 -38.44 19.65
CA HIS A 157 -13.27 -38.95 20.58
C HIS A 157 -14.24 -39.94 19.92
N ASN A 158 -14.72 -39.64 18.71
CA ASN A 158 -15.68 -40.48 18.00
C ASN A 158 -15.03 -41.60 17.16
N LYS A 159 -13.70 -41.76 17.20
CA LYS A 159 -12.92 -42.73 16.39
C LYS A 159 -13.18 -42.64 14.88
N LEU A 160 -13.54 -41.45 14.37
CA LEU A 160 -13.90 -41.20 12.97
C LEU A 160 -12.66 -40.97 12.08
N VAL A 161 -11.58 -41.73 12.28
CA VAL A 161 -10.25 -41.44 11.69
C VAL A 161 -10.29 -41.38 10.15
N TYR A 162 -11.12 -42.20 9.50
CA TYR A 162 -11.29 -42.20 8.04
C TYR A 162 -12.07 -40.99 7.49
N PHE A 163 -12.87 -40.31 8.31
CA PHE A 163 -13.58 -39.08 7.94
C PHE A 163 -12.63 -37.85 7.89
N ASN A 164 -11.51 -37.93 8.63
CA ASN A 164 -10.53 -36.85 8.74
C ASN A 164 -9.82 -36.58 7.40
N SER A 165 -9.35 -37.64 6.72
CA SER A 165 -8.69 -37.52 5.42
C SER A 165 -9.64 -36.99 4.33
N LEU A 166 -10.92 -37.39 4.37
CA LEU A 166 -11.92 -36.95 3.41
C LEU A 166 -12.23 -35.46 3.54
N ILE A 167 -12.32 -34.94 4.76
CA ILE A 167 -12.60 -33.52 5.01
C ILE A 167 -11.41 -32.63 4.64
N TYR A 168 -10.16 -33.05 4.94
CA TYR A 168 -8.98 -32.35 4.43
C TYR A 168 -8.91 -32.36 2.90
N LEU A 169 -9.26 -33.48 2.26
CA LEU A 169 -9.31 -33.59 0.80
C LEU A 169 -10.37 -32.64 0.22
N ILE A 170 -11.58 -32.59 0.78
CA ILE A 170 -12.65 -31.69 0.35
C ILE A 170 -12.24 -30.23 0.52
N PHE A 171 -11.63 -29.87 1.67
CA PHE A 171 -11.15 -28.50 1.89
C PHE A 171 -10.06 -28.13 0.89
N PHE A 172 -9.11 -29.03 0.62
CA PHE A 172 -8.06 -28.82 -0.36
C PHE A 172 -8.64 -28.65 -1.77
N ILE A 173 -9.58 -29.51 -2.17
CA ILE A 173 -10.31 -29.38 -3.44
C ILE A 173 -11.07 -28.05 -3.50
N PHE A 174 -11.70 -27.61 -2.41
CA PHE A 174 -12.40 -26.32 -2.36
C PHE A 174 -11.43 -25.15 -2.54
N VAL A 175 -10.31 -25.12 -1.81
CA VAL A 175 -9.29 -24.06 -1.95
C VAL A 175 -8.71 -24.05 -3.37
N PHE A 176 -8.40 -25.22 -3.94
CA PHE A 176 -7.90 -25.35 -5.30
C PHE A 176 -8.93 -24.95 -6.35
N THR A 177 -10.20 -25.32 -6.17
CA THR A 177 -11.25 -24.92 -7.10
C THR A 177 -11.52 -23.42 -7.03
N GLN A 178 -11.54 -22.80 -5.85
CA GLN A 178 -11.69 -21.35 -5.72
C GLN A 178 -10.51 -20.59 -6.31
N SER A 179 -9.28 -21.03 -6.05
CA SER A 179 -8.08 -20.42 -6.64
C SER A 179 -8.08 -20.60 -8.16
N TYR A 180 -8.43 -21.80 -8.66
CA TYR A 180 -8.59 -22.07 -10.08
C TYR A 180 -9.68 -21.21 -10.72
N ILE A 181 -10.85 -21.08 -10.11
CA ILE A 181 -11.94 -20.22 -10.61
C ILE A 181 -11.48 -18.77 -10.69
N HIS A 182 -10.79 -18.26 -9.66
CA HIS A 182 -10.27 -16.89 -9.65
C HIS A 182 -9.23 -16.66 -10.76
N VAL A 183 -8.24 -17.56 -10.87
CA VAL A 183 -7.20 -17.51 -11.91
C VAL A 183 -7.83 -17.64 -13.29
N ASN A 184 -8.75 -18.58 -13.47
CA ASN A 184 -9.45 -18.83 -14.74
C ASN A 184 -10.34 -17.65 -15.14
N LYS A 185 -11.00 -16.98 -14.20
CA LYS A 185 -11.78 -15.75 -14.47
C LYS A 185 -10.87 -14.64 -15.01
N ASN A 186 -9.68 -14.48 -14.44
CA ASN A 186 -8.70 -13.49 -14.91
C ASN A 186 -8.04 -13.92 -16.24
N TYR A 187 -7.77 -15.21 -16.42
CA TYR A 187 -7.16 -15.76 -17.64
C TYR A 187 -8.12 -15.74 -18.84
N LYS A 188 -9.42 -16.00 -18.61
CA LYS A 188 -10.49 -15.90 -19.61
C LYS A 188 -10.89 -14.46 -19.92
N ASN A 189 -10.41 -13.48 -19.17
CA ASN A 189 -10.62 -12.09 -19.55
C ASN A 189 -9.75 -11.76 -20.78
N ILE A 190 -10.35 -11.94 -21.96
CA ILE A 190 -9.71 -11.76 -23.27
C ILE A 190 -9.05 -10.38 -23.37
N ASN A 191 -9.70 -9.32 -22.86
CA ASN A 191 -9.11 -7.98 -22.89
C ASN A 191 -7.82 -7.88 -22.05
N LEU A 192 -7.79 -8.45 -20.84
CA LEU A 192 -6.57 -8.43 -20.01
C LEU A 192 -5.46 -9.28 -20.62
N LYS A 193 -5.80 -10.44 -21.20
CA LYS A 193 -4.83 -11.28 -21.92
C LYS A 193 -4.24 -10.53 -23.12
N ASN A 194 -5.10 -9.89 -23.93
CA ASN A 194 -4.67 -9.13 -25.09
C ASN A 194 -3.80 -7.94 -24.69
N GLU A 195 -4.15 -7.20 -23.64
CA GLU A 195 -3.34 -6.08 -23.12
C GLU A 195 -1.95 -6.54 -22.65
N ARG A 196 -1.84 -7.71 -22.00
CA ARG A 196 -0.55 -8.29 -21.59
C ARG A 196 0.29 -8.75 -22.78
N ASN A 197 -0.33 -9.43 -23.75
CA ASN A 197 0.36 -9.85 -24.96
C ASN A 197 0.87 -8.64 -25.75
N GLU A 198 0.03 -7.61 -25.88
CA GLU A 198 0.40 -6.36 -26.54
C GLU A 198 1.55 -5.66 -25.81
N PHE A 199 1.48 -5.56 -24.49
CA PHE A 199 2.56 -5.02 -23.67
C PHE A 199 3.87 -5.81 -23.87
N SER A 200 3.82 -7.15 -23.84
CA SER A 200 4.99 -8.01 -24.06
C SER A 200 5.60 -7.79 -25.44
N ASN A 201 4.77 -7.72 -26.49
CA ASN A 201 5.22 -7.45 -27.84
C ASN A 201 5.89 -6.08 -27.95
N LEU A 202 5.26 -5.05 -27.39
CA LEU A 202 5.81 -3.69 -27.35
C LEU A 202 7.16 -3.65 -26.61
N MET A 203 7.23 -4.22 -25.40
CA MET A 203 8.48 -4.26 -24.63
C MET A 203 9.58 -5.02 -25.38
N SER A 204 9.23 -6.07 -26.14
CA SER A 204 10.20 -6.77 -26.99
C SER A 204 10.77 -5.90 -28.10
N LEU A 205 9.96 -5.04 -28.74
CA LEU A 205 10.42 -4.10 -29.76
C LEU A 205 11.30 -3.00 -29.16
N VAL A 206 10.89 -2.47 -28.02
CA VAL A 206 11.65 -1.48 -27.26
C VAL A 206 13.00 -2.07 -26.82
N SER A 207 13.03 -3.32 -26.34
CA SER A 207 14.26 -4.02 -25.91
C SER A 207 15.33 -4.19 -26.99
N LYS A 208 14.94 -4.21 -28.27
CA LYS A 208 15.86 -4.31 -29.40
C LYS A 208 16.61 -3.00 -29.69
N LYS A 209 16.18 -1.88 -29.09
CA LYS A 209 16.86 -0.57 -29.21
C LYS A 209 17.96 -0.47 -28.16
N ASN A 210 18.92 0.44 -28.34
CA ASN A 210 19.94 0.69 -27.32
C ASN A 210 19.33 1.44 -26.12
N LEU A 211 18.72 0.69 -25.20
CA LEU A 211 17.90 1.21 -24.10
C LEU A 211 18.69 1.88 -22.98
N SER A 212 19.94 1.45 -22.78
CA SER A 212 20.79 1.93 -21.68
C SER A 212 21.09 3.44 -21.76
N GLN A 213 20.94 4.03 -22.95
CA GLN A 213 21.17 5.45 -23.23
C GLN A 213 19.88 6.17 -23.67
N SER A 214 18.73 5.49 -23.67
CA SER A 214 17.50 6.05 -24.19
C SER A 214 16.61 6.60 -23.08
N SER A 215 15.98 7.74 -23.35
CA SER A 215 15.02 8.36 -22.45
C SER A 215 13.58 8.02 -22.80
N ILE A 216 12.82 7.55 -21.80
CA ILE A 216 11.43 7.10 -21.97
C ILE A 216 10.48 8.07 -21.28
N LEU A 217 9.46 8.52 -22.01
CA LEU A 217 8.32 9.26 -21.50
C LEU A 217 7.08 8.36 -21.45
N THR A 218 6.56 8.13 -20.26
CA THR A 218 5.31 7.37 -20.05
C THR A 218 4.63 7.79 -18.75
N LEU A 219 3.31 7.59 -18.69
CA LEU A 219 2.53 7.65 -17.45
C LEU A 219 2.03 6.27 -16.99
N ASP A 220 2.39 5.20 -17.71
CA ASP A 220 1.97 3.86 -17.36
C ASP A 220 2.94 3.25 -16.33
N ASN A 221 2.41 2.89 -15.15
CA ASN A 221 3.23 2.34 -14.07
C ASN A 221 3.91 1.03 -14.45
N ASN A 222 3.31 0.19 -15.31
CA ASN A 222 3.91 -1.08 -15.71
C ASN A 222 5.11 -0.84 -16.62
N VAL A 223 5.00 0.15 -17.53
CA VAL A 223 6.14 0.56 -18.36
C VAL A 223 7.25 1.12 -17.47
N MET A 224 6.95 1.99 -16.51
CA MET A 224 7.95 2.51 -15.57
C MET A 224 8.67 1.40 -14.78
N ILE A 225 7.91 0.45 -14.22
CA ILE A 225 8.48 -0.68 -13.46
C ILE A 225 9.37 -1.52 -14.37
N TRP A 226 8.88 -1.88 -15.57
CA TRP A 226 9.68 -2.63 -16.54
C TRP A 226 10.96 -1.89 -16.91
N SER A 227 10.88 -0.57 -17.15
CA SER A 227 12.05 0.25 -17.46
C SER A 227 13.08 0.25 -16.33
N ILE A 228 12.64 0.38 -15.09
CA ILE A 228 13.53 0.32 -13.91
C ILE A 228 14.19 -1.06 -13.79
N MET A 229 13.41 -2.14 -13.98
CA MET A 229 13.93 -3.51 -13.91
C MET A 229 14.90 -3.88 -15.05
N ASN A 230 14.93 -3.09 -16.14
CA ASN A 230 15.83 -3.27 -17.27
C ASN A 230 16.92 -2.17 -17.33
N ASP A 231 17.23 -1.54 -16.19
CA ASP A 231 18.29 -0.54 -16.04
C ASP A 231 18.23 0.64 -17.04
N ILE A 232 17.01 1.02 -17.46
CA ILE A 232 16.81 2.18 -18.31
C ILE A 232 17.05 3.44 -17.47
N LYS A 233 18.14 4.15 -17.78
CA LYS A 233 18.67 5.22 -16.93
C LYS A 233 17.76 6.43 -16.82
N THR A 234 16.96 6.72 -17.83
CA THR A 234 16.25 8.01 -17.95
C THR A 234 14.75 7.85 -18.19
N LEU A 235 13.96 7.98 -17.12
CA LEU A 235 12.51 8.14 -17.18
C LEU A 235 12.15 9.63 -17.03
N LYS A 236 11.44 10.20 -18.03
CA LYS A 236 11.04 11.62 -18.03
C LYS A 236 9.95 11.93 -17.02
N ILE A 237 9.06 10.97 -16.75
CA ILE A 237 8.13 11.03 -15.62
C ILE A 237 8.35 9.80 -14.77
N THR A 238 8.28 9.98 -13.46
CA THR A 238 8.39 8.88 -12.52
C THR A 238 7.24 8.88 -11.51
N ASN A 239 6.76 7.68 -11.20
CA ASN A 239 5.80 7.47 -10.13
C ASN A 239 6.48 7.75 -8.78
N GLY A 240 5.89 8.64 -7.97
CA GLY A 240 6.49 9.10 -6.73
C GLY A 240 6.60 8.04 -5.63
N LEU A 241 6.00 6.86 -5.82
CA LEU A 241 6.16 5.67 -4.96
C LEU A 241 7.42 4.86 -5.25
N ILE A 242 7.87 4.86 -6.50
CA ILE A 242 8.85 3.88 -6.98
C ILE A 242 10.25 4.49 -6.93
N VAL A 243 10.35 5.83 -6.94
CA VAL A 243 11.64 6.53 -6.97
C VAL A 243 11.80 7.51 -5.79
N PRO A 244 12.98 7.56 -5.16
CA PRO A 244 13.28 8.48 -4.05
C PRO A 244 13.61 9.90 -4.57
N LYS A 245 12.78 10.46 -5.46
CA LYS A 245 12.96 11.82 -5.98
C LYS A 245 12.38 12.89 -5.06
N LYS A 246 12.86 14.12 -5.17
CA LYS A 246 12.22 15.28 -4.54
C LYS A 246 10.88 15.58 -5.20
N ASN A 247 9.89 15.99 -4.41
CA ASN A 247 8.57 16.42 -4.84
C ASN A 247 8.63 17.51 -5.91
N LYS A 248 9.57 18.47 -5.77
CA LYS A 248 9.75 19.54 -6.76
C LYS A 248 10.13 19.00 -8.14
N ILE A 249 10.89 17.90 -8.20
CA ILE A 249 11.31 17.23 -9.43
C ILE A 249 10.10 16.52 -10.05
N ILE A 250 9.34 15.74 -9.27
CA ILE A 250 8.12 15.07 -9.75
C ILE A 250 7.11 16.08 -10.30
N GLU A 251 6.90 17.20 -9.60
CA GLU A 251 6.06 18.30 -10.06
C GLU A 251 6.58 18.92 -11.36
N LYS A 252 7.90 19.08 -11.52
CA LYS A 252 8.49 19.59 -12.76
C LYS A 252 8.29 18.60 -13.91
N GLU A 253 8.61 17.33 -13.69
CA GLU A 253 8.48 16.25 -14.69
C GLU A 253 7.05 16.13 -15.26
N ILE A 254 6.03 16.20 -14.39
CA ILE A 254 4.65 16.14 -14.86
C ILE A 254 4.24 17.40 -15.63
N ILE A 255 4.67 18.59 -15.19
CA ILE A 255 4.38 19.85 -15.89
C ILE A 255 5.07 19.87 -17.26
N ASP A 256 6.36 19.51 -17.30
CA ASP A 256 7.14 19.41 -18.52
C ASP A 256 6.49 18.44 -19.52
N ALA A 257 5.97 17.30 -19.05
CA ALA A 257 5.25 16.37 -19.90
C ALA A 257 3.94 16.96 -20.43
N PHE A 258 3.17 17.68 -19.62
CA PHE A 258 1.94 18.33 -20.07
C PHE A 258 2.24 19.39 -21.14
N ASN A 259 3.26 20.20 -20.93
CA ASN A 259 3.72 21.19 -21.91
C ASN A 259 4.20 20.52 -23.20
N PHE A 260 4.97 19.43 -23.09
CA PHE A 260 5.43 18.64 -24.23
C PHE A 260 4.26 18.11 -25.08
N PHE A 261 3.19 17.64 -24.45
CA PHE A 261 1.99 17.16 -25.15
C PHE A 261 0.98 18.28 -25.51
N ASN A 262 1.36 19.55 -25.35
CA ASN A 262 0.51 20.72 -25.57
C ASN A 262 -0.85 20.62 -24.84
N ILE A 263 -0.85 20.12 -23.61
CA ILE A 263 -2.05 19.96 -22.79
C ILE A 263 -2.26 21.23 -21.96
N SER A 264 -3.45 21.83 -22.07
CA SER A 264 -3.74 23.11 -21.43
C SER A 264 -3.73 23.05 -19.90
N LYS A 265 -3.57 24.23 -19.27
CA LYS A 265 -3.66 24.39 -17.83
C LYS A 265 -4.97 23.89 -17.24
N GLU A 266 -6.09 24.16 -17.91
CA GLU A 266 -7.41 23.71 -17.45
C GLU A 266 -7.46 22.18 -17.35
N LYS A 267 -6.86 21.49 -18.33
CA LYS A 267 -6.74 20.03 -18.33
C LYS A 267 -5.78 19.52 -17.26
N PHE A 268 -4.69 20.25 -16.98
CA PHE A 268 -3.80 19.97 -15.85
C PHE A 268 -4.51 20.05 -14.50
N LEU A 269 -5.35 21.08 -14.29
CA LEU A 269 -6.15 21.20 -13.07
C LEU A 269 -7.21 20.09 -12.96
N VAL A 270 -7.83 19.70 -14.07
CA VAL A 270 -8.73 18.53 -14.11
C VAL A 270 -7.99 17.26 -13.73
N PHE A 271 -6.76 17.07 -14.22
CA PHE A 271 -5.93 15.91 -13.91
C PHE A 271 -5.62 15.79 -12.40
N LEU A 272 -5.42 16.92 -11.71
CA LEU A 272 -5.13 16.97 -10.27
C LEU A 272 -6.37 17.07 -9.37
N LYS A 273 -7.55 17.32 -9.94
CA LYS A 273 -8.78 17.62 -9.19
C LYS A 273 -9.08 16.58 -8.11
N ASN A 274 -9.57 17.04 -6.97
CA ASN A 274 -10.09 16.16 -5.93
C ASN A 274 -11.32 15.39 -6.44
N GLU A 275 -11.21 14.07 -6.51
CA GLU A 275 -12.28 13.19 -6.99
C GLU A 275 -12.88 12.38 -5.85
N ARG A 276 -14.20 12.45 -5.70
CA ARG A 276 -14.92 11.60 -4.76
C ARG A 276 -15.23 10.26 -5.42
N GLN A 277 -14.69 9.19 -4.86
CA GLN A 277 -15.09 7.83 -5.16
C GLN A 277 -16.19 7.37 -4.18
N THR A 278 -16.54 6.09 -4.22
CA THR A 278 -17.61 5.48 -3.41
C THR A 278 -17.54 5.87 -1.93
N TRP A 279 -16.42 5.60 -1.25
CA TRP A 279 -16.30 5.80 0.19
C TRP A 279 -15.23 6.83 0.62
N ARG A 280 -14.35 7.26 -0.30
CA ARG A 280 -13.24 8.19 -0.04
C ARG A 280 -12.99 9.14 -1.20
N TYR A 281 -12.26 10.24 -0.94
CA TYR A 281 -11.64 11.01 -2.00
C TYR A 281 -10.35 10.32 -2.46
N PHE A 282 -10.24 10.05 -3.76
CA PHE A 282 -9.10 9.37 -4.34
C PHE A 282 -9.03 9.61 -5.84
N ASN A 283 -8.15 10.53 -6.24
CA ASN A 283 -7.75 10.68 -7.63
C ASN A 283 -6.54 9.78 -7.90
N ARG A 284 -6.66 8.85 -8.84
CA ARG A 284 -5.60 7.86 -9.17
C ARG A 284 -4.34 8.52 -9.73
N ASN A 285 -4.48 9.60 -10.50
CA ASN A 285 -3.35 10.32 -11.08
C ASN A 285 -2.51 10.98 -9.98
N VAL A 286 -3.19 11.66 -9.05
CA VAL A 286 -2.54 12.25 -7.86
C VAL A 286 -1.91 11.17 -6.99
N ALA A 287 -2.60 10.04 -6.78
CA ALA A 287 -2.08 8.92 -6.00
C ALA A 287 -0.81 8.31 -6.62
N ASN A 288 -0.73 8.20 -7.94
CA ASN A 288 0.46 7.70 -8.63
C ASN A 288 1.65 8.67 -8.53
N LEU A 289 1.41 9.97 -8.56
CA LEU A 289 2.51 10.95 -8.51
C LEU A 289 2.96 11.28 -7.09
N PHE A 290 2.02 11.39 -6.15
CA PHE A 290 2.26 11.95 -4.83
C PHE A 290 1.86 11.02 -3.68
N TYR A 291 1.21 9.90 -3.98
CA TYR A 291 0.72 8.91 -3.02
C TYR A 291 0.03 9.55 -1.80
N ALA A 292 0.59 9.38 -0.61
CA ALA A 292 0.01 9.85 0.65
C ALA A 292 0.51 11.24 1.07
N ARG A 293 1.24 11.98 0.21
CA ARG A 293 1.62 13.37 0.49
C ARG A 293 0.41 14.24 0.82
N TYR A 294 -0.65 14.11 0.02
CA TYR A 294 -1.91 14.81 0.23
C TYR A 294 -2.94 13.95 0.97
N GLN A 295 -2.48 13.03 1.83
CA GLN A 295 -3.35 12.33 2.76
C GLN A 295 -4.15 13.36 3.56
N ALA A 296 -5.47 13.17 3.58
CA ALA A 296 -6.38 14.07 4.27
C ALA A 296 -7.43 13.28 5.05
N ASN A 297 -7.33 13.30 6.36
CA ASN A 297 -8.31 12.74 7.28
C ASN A 297 -8.33 13.54 8.59
N ARG A 298 -9.16 13.14 9.56
CA ARG A 298 -9.30 13.87 10.84
C ARG A 298 -7.97 14.04 11.60
N LEU A 299 -6.99 13.19 11.35
CA LEU A 299 -5.69 13.22 12.03
C LEU A 299 -4.65 14.10 11.32
N LYS A 300 -4.63 14.09 9.98
CA LYS A 300 -3.60 14.75 9.19
C LYS A 300 -4.19 15.32 7.90
N THR A 301 -3.75 16.51 7.56
CA THR A 301 -3.89 17.13 6.24
C THR A 301 -2.51 17.61 5.77
N TYR A 302 -2.39 18.00 4.49
CA TYR A 302 -1.14 18.55 3.96
C TYR A 302 -0.75 19.81 4.73
N LYS A 303 0.41 19.77 5.40
CA LYS A 303 0.93 20.83 6.29
C LYS A 303 -0.09 21.31 7.34
N ASP A 304 -0.94 20.40 7.82
CA ASP A 304 -2.03 20.69 8.76
C ASP A 304 -3.00 21.81 8.28
N SER A 305 -3.07 22.03 6.96
CA SER A 305 -3.97 23.01 6.34
C SER A 305 -5.44 22.67 6.61
N LYS A 306 -6.26 23.71 6.74
CA LYS A 306 -7.74 23.62 6.76
C LYS A 306 -8.37 24.25 5.51
N ASN A 307 -7.56 24.71 4.57
CA ASN A 307 -8.01 25.40 3.36
C ASN A 307 -8.51 24.40 2.31
N PHE A 308 -9.72 23.91 2.50
CA PHE A 308 -10.42 22.99 1.62
C PHE A 308 -11.81 23.53 1.29
N LYS A 309 -12.44 23.01 0.24
CA LYS A 309 -13.85 23.32 -0.01
C LYS A 309 -14.70 22.84 1.17
N LYS A 310 -15.76 23.57 1.51
CA LYS A 310 -16.61 23.28 2.69
C LYS A 310 -17.06 21.80 2.76
N ALA A 311 -17.45 21.22 1.62
CA ALA A 311 -17.85 19.82 1.54
C ALA A 311 -16.70 18.83 1.82
N GLU A 312 -15.50 19.13 1.32
CA GLU A 312 -14.30 18.31 1.52
C GLU A 312 -13.85 18.39 2.99
N LEU A 313 -13.79 19.59 3.56
CA LEU A 313 -13.44 19.81 4.97
C LEU A 313 -14.38 19.05 5.91
N ASN A 314 -15.69 19.14 5.66
CA ASN A 314 -16.69 18.40 6.44
C ASN A 314 -16.46 16.87 6.39
N LYS A 315 -16.05 16.34 5.23
CA LYS A 315 -15.74 14.92 5.09
C LYS A 315 -14.43 14.54 5.80
N ILE A 316 -13.40 15.38 5.71
CA ILE A 316 -12.12 15.19 6.41
C ILE A 316 -12.36 15.12 7.92
N MET A 317 -13.08 16.08 8.49
CA MET A 317 -13.32 16.15 9.93
C MET A 317 -14.15 14.97 10.48
N LYS A 318 -15.03 14.39 9.65
CA LYS A 318 -15.83 13.20 10.01
C LYS A 318 -15.15 11.86 9.70
N SER A 319 -13.99 11.88 9.04
CA SER A 319 -13.29 10.65 8.65
C SER A 319 -12.58 9.98 9.81
N SER A 320 -12.36 8.67 9.70
CA SER A 320 -11.53 7.93 10.64
C SER A 320 -10.07 8.43 10.59
N PRO A 321 -9.38 8.57 11.73
CA PRO A 321 -7.93 8.78 11.78
C PRO A 321 -7.13 7.74 10.98
N ALA A 322 -7.65 6.52 10.88
CA ALA A 322 -7.04 5.42 10.12
C ALA A 322 -7.32 5.46 8.61
N LEU A 323 -8.07 6.45 8.11
CA LEU A 323 -8.35 6.62 6.69
C LEU A 323 -7.14 7.24 5.96
N ASN A 324 -6.01 6.53 5.91
CA ASN A 324 -4.77 7.04 5.29
C ASN A 324 -4.86 7.15 3.76
N GLN A 325 -5.75 6.38 3.14
CA GLN A 325 -5.82 6.26 1.68
C GLN A 325 -6.66 7.38 1.03
N GLN A 326 -7.22 8.30 1.83
CA GLN A 326 -7.96 9.45 1.32
C GLN A 326 -7.00 10.57 0.93
N ILE A 327 -7.09 11.04 -0.31
CA ILE A 327 -6.19 12.03 -0.90
C ILE A 327 -7.00 13.26 -1.30
N ILE A 328 -6.68 14.41 -0.71
CA ILE A 328 -7.34 15.68 -0.98
C ILE A 328 -6.27 16.78 -0.97
N ILE A 329 -6.11 17.47 -2.10
CA ILE A 329 -5.22 18.62 -2.24
C ILE A 329 -5.93 19.87 -1.69
N PRO A 330 -5.33 20.62 -0.75
CA PRO A 330 -5.84 21.92 -0.30
C PRO A 330 -5.97 22.93 -1.45
N VAL A 331 -6.89 23.87 -1.33
CA VAL A 331 -7.14 24.89 -2.38
C VAL A 331 -5.88 25.71 -2.66
N ASN A 332 -5.21 26.20 -1.62
CA ASN A 332 -3.96 26.96 -1.76
C ASN A 332 -2.81 26.16 -2.40
N GLU A 333 -2.78 24.84 -2.20
CA GLU A 333 -1.78 23.98 -2.86
C GLU A 333 -2.13 23.75 -4.33
N MET A 334 -3.42 23.64 -4.67
CA MET A 334 -3.87 23.61 -6.06
C MET A 334 -3.48 24.91 -6.80
N GLU A 335 -3.74 26.07 -6.19
CA GLU A 335 -3.34 27.38 -6.73
C GLU A 335 -1.82 27.51 -6.89
N ARG A 336 -1.03 26.93 -5.97
CA ARG A 336 0.44 26.91 -6.09
C ARG A 336 0.87 26.07 -7.28
N LEU A 337 0.27 24.90 -7.49
CA LEU A 337 0.57 24.03 -8.63
C LEU A 337 0.14 24.67 -9.94
N GLU A 338 -0.98 25.38 -9.95
CA GLU A 338 -1.45 26.18 -11.09
C GLU A 338 -0.44 27.27 -11.48
N LYS A 339 -0.04 28.11 -10.52
CA LYS A 339 0.97 29.16 -10.75
C LYS A 339 2.30 28.59 -11.24
N LYS A 340 2.69 27.42 -10.72
CA LYS A 340 3.91 26.73 -11.14
C LYS A 340 3.81 26.23 -12.59
N PHE A 341 2.63 25.83 -13.03
CA PHE A 341 2.37 25.48 -14.43
C PHE A 341 2.51 26.72 -15.33
N ASP A 342 1.88 27.84 -14.98
CA ASP A 342 1.96 29.09 -15.76
C ASP A 342 3.40 29.63 -15.89
N GLN A 343 4.22 29.46 -14.84
CA GLN A 343 5.62 29.91 -14.83
C GLN A 343 6.57 28.97 -15.58
N SER A 344 6.10 27.80 -16.02
CA SER A 344 6.94 26.77 -16.62
C SER A 344 7.11 26.96 -18.13
N ASN A 345 8.05 27.81 -18.52
CA ASN A 345 8.51 27.86 -19.91
C ASN A 345 9.84 27.11 -20.01
N ASN A 346 9.77 25.79 -20.19
CA ASN A 346 10.97 24.97 -20.25
C ASN A 346 11.59 25.04 -21.66
N LEU A 347 12.32 26.11 -21.94
CA LEU A 347 13.14 26.25 -23.16
C LEU A 347 14.20 25.14 -23.31
N ASN A 348 14.57 24.50 -22.19
CA ASN A 348 15.60 23.45 -22.14
C ASN A 348 15.00 22.04 -21.91
N TYR A 349 13.73 21.80 -22.26
CA TYR A 349 13.19 20.44 -22.17
C TYR A 349 13.85 19.55 -23.22
N GLN A 350 14.65 18.59 -22.77
CA GLN A 350 15.18 17.58 -23.67
C GLN A 350 14.06 16.60 -24.01
N GLU A 351 13.72 16.55 -25.28
CA GLU A 351 12.76 15.61 -25.82
C GLU A 351 13.10 14.14 -25.45
N PRO A 352 12.08 13.30 -25.17
CA PRO A 352 12.29 11.87 -24.95
C PRO A 352 12.74 11.14 -26.22
N ASP A 353 13.52 10.08 -26.07
CA ASP A 353 13.86 9.25 -27.22
C ASP A 353 12.71 8.33 -27.63
N ILE A 354 11.96 7.84 -26.64
CA ILE A 354 10.85 6.92 -26.80
C ILE A 354 9.67 7.44 -25.98
N ILE A 355 8.49 7.47 -26.59
CA ILE A 355 7.24 7.81 -25.93
C ILE A 355 6.37 6.56 -25.93
N ILE A 356 5.86 6.16 -24.76
CA ILE A 356 4.93 5.03 -24.64
C ILE A 356 3.68 5.49 -23.91
N LEU A 357 2.54 5.48 -24.60
CA LEU A 357 1.26 5.91 -24.06
C LEU A 357 0.27 4.76 -24.02
N ASN A 358 -0.32 4.54 -22.84
CA ASN A 358 -1.52 3.73 -22.73
C ASN A 358 -2.72 4.56 -23.18
N ARG A 359 -3.49 4.07 -24.14
CA ARG A 359 -4.65 4.75 -24.74
C ARG A 359 -5.77 5.04 -23.73
N LYS A 360 -5.76 4.37 -22.57
CA LYS A 360 -6.70 4.64 -21.47
C LYS A 360 -6.31 5.85 -20.63
N ASN A 361 -5.04 6.27 -20.66
CA ASN A 361 -4.50 7.31 -19.78
C ASN A 361 -4.96 8.72 -20.16
N PHE A 362 -4.93 9.62 -19.17
CA PHE A 362 -5.41 10.99 -19.32
C PHE A 362 -4.63 11.77 -20.39
N ILE A 363 -3.30 11.66 -20.41
CA ILE A 363 -2.47 12.38 -21.38
C ILE A 363 -2.85 11.99 -22.81
N TYR A 364 -2.89 10.70 -23.13
CA TYR A 364 -3.25 10.24 -24.49
C TYR A 364 -4.61 10.78 -24.96
N LYS A 365 -5.61 10.84 -24.07
CA LYS A 365 -6.96 11.32 -24.41
C LYS A 365 -7.07 12.83 -24.60
N ASN A 366 -6.09 13.61 -24.15
CA ASN A 366 -6.14 15.07 -24.16
C ASN A 366 -4.94 15.71 -24.85
N SER A 367 -4.01 14.92 -25.38
CA SER A 367 -2.89 15.39 -26.18
C SER A 367 -3.36 15.71 -27.60
N ASN A 368 -3.07 16.93 -28.05
CA ASN A 368 -3.30 17.39 -29.43
C ASN A 368 -1.97 17.62 -30.15
N PHE A 369 -0.89 16.97 -29.71
CA PHE A 369 0.47 17.24 -30.17
C PHE A 369 0.77 16.52 -31.48
N ASP A 370 1.35 17.25 -32.44
CA ASP A 370 1.88 16.70 -33.67
C ASP A 370 3.32 16.21 -33.43
N LEU A 371 3.55 14.94 -33.74
CA LEU A 371 4.79 14.23 -33.46
C LEU A 371 5.69 14.24 -34.70
N GLU A 372 5.85 15.38 -35.37
CA GLU A 372 6.59 15.50 -36.63
C GLU A 372 8.01 14.90 -36.56
N ASN A 373 8.66 15.01 -35.39
CA ASN A 373 10.00 14.47 -35.15
C ASN A 373 10.04 13.01 -34.67
N TYR A 374 8.89 12.33 -34.60
CA TYR A 374 8.79 10.95 -34.13
C TYR A 374 8.07 10.05 -35.11
N CYS A 375 8.55 8.81 -35.18
CA CYS A 375 7.91 7.75 -35.93
C CYS A 375 7.17 6.80 -35.00
N ILE A 376 6.06 6.24 -35.49
CA ILE A 376 5.34 5.18 -34.80
C ILE A 376 6.22 3.93 -34.75
N LEU A 377 6.63 3.55 -33.55
CA LEU A 377 7.36 2.29 -33.30
C LEU A 377 6.39 1.11 -33.17
N PHE A 378 5.22 1.38 -32.60
CA PHE A 378 4.21 0.38 -32.34
C PHE A 378 2.83 1.05 -32.23
N ASP A 379 1.85 0.49 -32.93
CA ASP A 379 0.46 0.91 -32.83
C ASP A 379 -0.43 -0.29 -32.51
N GLY A 380 -0.89 -0.36 -31.25
CA GLY A 380 -1.76 -1.41 -30.76
C GLY A 380 -3.08 -0.88 -30.21
N LYS A 381 -3.94 -1.79 -29.74
CA LYS A 381 -5.26 -1.46 -29.22
C LYS A 381 -5.18 -0.76 -27.86
N PHE A 382 -4.20 -1.08 -27.04
CA PHE A 382 -4.04 -0.57 -25.68
C PHE A 382 -2.90 0.43 -25.56
N PHE A 383 -1.83 0.24 -26.32
CA PHE A 383 -0.63 1.05 -26.28
C PHE A 383 -0.30 1.62 -27.66
N ILE A 384 0.30 2.81 -27.65
CA ILE A 384 0.98 3.38 -28.80
C ILE A 384 2.38 3.80 -28.36
N SER A 385 3.36 3.60 -29.23
CA SER A 385 4.75 3.97 -28.97
C SER A 385 5.32 4.75 -30.14
N TYR A 386 6.10 5.77 -29.81
CA TYR A 386 6.82 6.59 -30.76
C TYR A 386 8.31 6.61 -30.43
N THR A 387 9.14 6.86 -31.44
CA THR A 387 10.60 6.99 -31.30
C THR A 387 11.11 8.12 -32.18
N ASN A 388 12.03 8.94 -31.67
CA ASN A 388 12.78 9.90 -32.47
C ASN A 388 14.09 9.30 -33.04
N LYS A 389 14.51 8.13 -32.53
CA LYS A 389 15.69 7.37 -33.01
C LYS A 389 15.31 6.43 -34.14
N ASN A 390 16.04 6.53 -35.26
CA ASN A 390 15.95 5.67 -36.43
C ASN A 390 14.56 5.66 -37.08
N CYS A 391 14.04 6.85 -37.38
CA CYS A 391 13.02 7.07 -38.39
C CYS A 391 13.61 6.78 -39.80
N GLN A 392 13.97 5.53 -40.08
CA GLN A 392 14.32 5.12 -41.44
C GLN A 392 13.10 4.41 -42.04
N GLN A 393 12.60 4.97 -43.14
CA GLN A 393 11.66 4.33 -44.06
C GLN A 393 12.24 3.01 -44.58
#